data_AF-A0A7W9XAQ1-F1
#
_entry.id   AF-A0A7W9XAQ1-F1
#
_cell.length_a   1.000
_cell.length_b   1.000
_cell.length_c   1.000
_cell.angle_alpha   90.00
_cell.angle_beta   90.00
_cell.angle_gamma   90.00
#
_symmetry.space_group_name_H-M   'P 1'
#
loop_
_entity.id
_entity.type
_entity.pdbx_description
1 polymer ?
#
loop_
_entity_poly.entity_id
_entity_poly.type
_entity_poly.pdbx_seq_one_letter_code
_entity_poly.pdbx_strand_id
1 'polypeptide(L)'
;MYSRYFKLLFLLLCSTAYTFTARAQANYTKIENYKVYYGVAKHFPQEWMVLRQFDNYGKNYVLLVNPQTLETKTDESSFYQITPMTMLQARAFFKNTPYQNALAKAEK
;
A
#
# COMPACT_ATOMS: atom_id res chain seq x y z
N MET A 1 11.66 -49.92 11.09
CA MET A 1 10.36 -49.22 11.06
C MET A 1 10.49 -47.69 11.22
N TYR A 2 11.40 -47.18 12.06
CA TYR A 2 11.59 -45.74 12.32
C TYR A 2 12.01 -44.87 11.11
N SER A 3 12.74 -45.41 10.14
CA SER A 3 13.23 -44.64 8.98
C SER A 3 12.12 -44.15 8.02
N ARG A 4 10.99 -44.87 7.92
CA ARG A 4 9.87 -44.48 7.03
C ARG A 4 9.09 -43.29 7.59
N TYR A 5 8.89 -43.24 8.91
CA TYR A 5 8.24 -42.13 9.58
C TYR A 5 9.09 -40.86 9.60
N PHE A 6 10.43 -41.01 9.69
CA PHE A 6 11.35 -39.87 9.59
C PHE A 6 11.29 -39.19 8.22
N LYS A 7 11.23 -39.96 7.13
CA LYS A 7 11.08 -39.41 5.78
C LYS A 7 9.72 -38.70 5.59
N LEU A 8 8.64 -39.27 6.14
CA LEU A 8 7.32 -38.66 6.11
C LEU A 8 7.27 -37.35 6.92
N LEU A 9 7.90 -37.34 8.10
CA LEU A 9 7.98 -36.15 8.96
C LEU A 9 8.80 -35.03 8.28
N PHE A 10 9.92 -35.38 7.65
CA PHE A 10 10.75 -34.44 6.90
C PHE A 10 9.98 -33.82 5.71
N LEU A 11 9.24 -34.65 4.98
CA LEU A 11 8.43 -34.19 3.84
C LEU A 11 7.27 -33.28 4.27
N LEU A 12 6.71 -33.52 5.46
CA LEU A 12 5.67 -32.68 6.07
C LEU A 12 6.23 -31.37 6.65
N LEU A 13 7.48 -31.36 7.12
CA LEU A 13 8.18 -30.14 7.55
C LEU A 13 8.56 -29.26 6.35
N CYS A 14 8.97 -29.88 5.23
CA CYS A 14 9.29 -29.13 4.02
C CYS A 14 8.04 -28.49 3.40
N SER A 15 6.88 -29.14 3.43
CA SER A 15 5.65 -28.57 2.84
C SER A 15 5.09 -27.38 3.62
N THR A 16 5.31 -27.29 4.93
CA THR A 16 4.92 -26.11 5.74
C THR A 16 5.90 -24.95 5.62
N ALA A 17 7.15 -25.18 5.23
CA ALA A 17 8.14 -24.13 5.03
C ALA A 17 7.82 -23.21 3.82
N TYR A 18 7.05 -23.68 2.84
CA TYR A 18 6.74 -22.95 1.61
C TYR A 18 5.40 -22.19 1.62
N THR A 19 4.60 -22.23 2.69
CA THR A 19 3.26 -21.59 2.71
C THR A 19 3.28 -20.14 3.21
N PHE A 20 4.42 -19.62 3.65
CA PHE A 20 4.52 -18.27 4.19
C PHE A 20 4.86 -17.26 3.10
N THR A 21 3.85 -16.82 2.34
CA THR A 21 3.69 -15.43 1.83
C THR A 21 2.42 -15.29 0.97
N ALA A 22 1.32 -15.97 1.31
CA ALA A 22 0.01 -15.55 0.82
C ALA A 22 -0.37 -14.25 1.55
N ARG A 23 0.03 -13.09 1.01
CA ARG A 23 -0.51 -11.81 1.46
C ARG A 23 -2.00 -11.81 1.14
N ALA A 24 -2.84 -11.96 2.16
CA ALA A 24 -4.28 -11.82 1.99
C ALA A 24 -4.56 -10.42 1.42
N GLN A 25 -4.85 -10.34 0.13
CA GLN A 25 -5.23 -9.09 -0.50
C GLN A 25 -6.61 -8.72 0.01
N ALA A 26 -6.75 -7.55 0.61
CA ALA A 26 -8.04 -7.03 1.01
C ALA A 26 -8.96 -6.98 -0.22
N ASN A 27 -10.12 -7.63 -0.12
CA ASN A 27 -11.10 -7.67 -1.19
C ASN A 27 -12.13 -6.54 -0.98
N TYR A 28 -12.11 -5.56 -1.86
CA TYR A 28 -13.04 -4.43 -1.87
C TYR A 28 -14.17 -4.72 -2.86
N THR A 29 -15.15 -5.51 -2.44
CA THR A 29 -16.23 -6.02 -3.31
C THR A 29 -17.34 -5.01 -3.58
N LYS A 30 -17.47 -3.95 -2.76
CA LYS A 30 -18.53 -2.95 -2.87
C LYS A 30 -17.95 -1.54 -2.86
N ILE A 31 -17.25 -1.17 -3.93
CA ILE A 31 -16.67 0.17 -4.09
C ILE A 31 -17.77 1.16 -4.49
N GLU A 32 -18.01 2.15 -3.64
CA GLU A 32 -18.97 3.24 -3.84
C GLU A 32 -18.28 4.60 -3.69
N ASN A 33 -18.90 5.67 -4.20
CA ASN A 33 -18.43 7.06 -4.05
C ASN A 33 -16.95 7.29 -4.41
N TYR A 34 -16.43 6.52 -5.37
CA TYR A 34 -15.05 6.62 -5.81
C TYR A 34 -14.79 7.99 -6.44
N LYS A 35 -13.79 8.71 -5.93
CA LYS A 35 -13.45 10.06 -6.41
C LYS A 35 -11.96 10.31 -6.41
N VAL A 36 -11.55 11.23 -7.28
CA VAL A 36 -10.24 11.86 -7.20
C VAL A 36 -10.18 12.69 -5.93
N TYR A 37 -9.20 12.41 -5.08
CA TYR A 37 -9.03 13.11 -3.82
C TYR A 37 -7.55 13.17 -3.51
N TYR A 38 -6.98 14.38 -3.54
CA TYR A 38 -5.60 14.61 -3.21
C TYR A 38 -5.49 15.07 -1.76
N GLY A 39 -4.51 14.53 -1.04
CA GLY A 39 -4.27 14.91 0.35
C GLY A 39 -2.96 14.35 0.86
N VAL A 40 -2.48 14.90 1.98
CA VAL A 40 -1.39 14.31 2.76
C VAL A 40 -2.00 13.57 3.93
N ALA A 41 -1.77 12.27 3.99
CA ALA A 41 -2.16 11.41 5.09
C ALA A 41 -0.97 11.23 6.03
N LYS A 42 -1.08 11.77 7.25
CA LYS A 42 -0.05 11.64 8.27
C LYS A 42 -0.37 10.49 9.20
N HIS A 43 0.56 9.55 9.32
CA HIS A 43 0.58 8.52 10.35
C HIS A 43 2.03 8.32 10.78
N PHE A 44 2.40 8.85 11.95
CA PHE A 44 3.78 8.79 12.44
C PHE A 44 4.34 7.36 12.33
N PRO A 45 5.58 7.19 11.83
CA PRO A 45 6.57 8.21 11.44
C PRO A 45 6.49 8.68 9.98
N GLN A 46 5.47 8.26 9.21
CA GLN A 46 5.47 8.38 7.76
C GLN A 46 4.31 9.22 7.21
N GLU A 47 4.63 10.03 6.19
CA GLU A 47 3.63 10.75 5.41
C GLU A 47 3.36 10.04 4.09
N TRP A 48 2.08 9.95 3.73
CA TRP A 48 1.60 9.32 2.53
C TRP A 48 0.80 10.31 1.70
N MET A 49 0.87 10.18 0.38
CA MET A 49 0.03 10.95 -0.53
C MET A 49 -1.24 10.18 -0.84
N VAL A 50 -2.39 10.80 -0.61
CA VAL A 50 -3.70 10.27 -1.05
C VAL A 50 -3.92 10.66 -2.51
N LEU A 51 -4.34 9.70 -3.34
CA LEU A 51 -4.69 9.93 -4.75
C LEU A 51 -6.18 9.73 -5.04
N ARG A 52 -6.81 8.82 -4.30
CA ARG A 52 -8.20 8.40 -4.50
C ARG A 52 -8.83 8.13 -3.16
N GLN A 53 -10.13 8.35 -3.09
CA GLN A 53 -10.95 8.03 -1.94
C GLN A 53 -12.19 7.28 -2.44
N PHE A 54 -12.64 6.30 -1.68
CA PHE A 54 -13.86 5.55 -1.97
C PHE A 54 -14.46 4.99 -0.68
N ASP A 55 -15.70 4.51 -0.76
CA ASP A 55 -16.36 3.80 0.33
C ASP A 55 -16.44 2.31 0.01
N ASN A 56 -16.29 1.46 1.02
CA ASN A 56 -16.54 0.03 0.93
C ASN A 56 -17.24 -0.45 2.21
N TYR A 57 -18.44 -1.00 2.06
CA TYR A 57 -19.33 -1.40 3.17
C TYR A 57 -19.49 -0.30 4.26
N GLY A 58 -19.70 0.95 3.84
CA GLY A 58 -19.95 2.08 4.75
C GLY A 58 -18.70 2.62 5.45
N LYS A 59 -17.51 2.09 5.15
CA LYS A 59 -16.22 2.62 5.62
C LYS A 59 -15.53 3.38 4.50
N ASN A 60 -14.85 4.48 4.85
CA ASN A 60 -14.09 5.26 3.89
C ASN A 60 -12.63 4.76 3.79
N TYR A 61 -12.19 4.54 2.56
CA TYR A 61 -10.85 4.06 2.22
C TYR A 61 -10.14 5.05 1.31
N VAL A 62 -8.81 5.04 1.39
CA VAL A 62 -7.93 5.90 0.61
C VAL A 62 -6.84 5.09 -0.08
N LEU A 63 -6.55 5.44 -1.34
CA LEU A 63 -5.38 4.96 -2.06
C LEU A 63 -4.19 5.87 -1.72
N LEU A 64 -3.21 5.29 -1.05
CA LEU A 64 -2.02 5.94 -0.52
C LEU A 64 -0.79 5.59 -1.36
N VAL A 65 0.08 6.57 -1.56
CA VAL A 65 1.38 6.39 -2.22
C VAL A 65 2.47 6.96 -1.33
N ASN A 66 3.51 6.17 -1.08
CA ASN A 66 4.72 6.66 -0.43
C ASN A 66 5.49 7.53 -1.44
N PRO A 67 5.65 8.84 -1.21
CA PRO A 67 6.34 9.71 -2.16
C PRO A 67 7.83 9.39 -2.31
N GLN A 68 8.44 8.66 -1.36
CA GLN A 68 9.85 8.30 -1.40
C GLN A 68 10.13 7.01 -2.17
N THR A 69 9.25 6.01 -2.06
CA THR A 69 9.45 4.66 -2.63
C THR A 69 8.46 4.28 -3.73
N LEU A 70 7.41 5.07 -3.92
CA LEU A 70 6.25 4.77 -4.78
C LEU A 70 5.45 3.54 -4.37
N GLU A 71 5.69 2.98 -3.19
CA GLU A 71 4.85 1.92 -2.66
C GLU A 71 3.41 2.41 -2.53
N THR A 72 2.48 1.63 -3.05
CA THR A 72 1.06 1.94 -3.00
C THR A 72 0.35 1.02 -2.02
N LYS A 73 -0.59 1.54 -1.25
CA LYS A 73 -1.49 0.72 -0.43
C LYS A 73 -2.88 1.34 -0.36
N THR A 74 -3.85 0.53 0.00
CA THR A 74 -5.21 0.97 0.29
C THR A 74 -5.51 0.68 1.74
N ASP A 75 -6.06 1.66 2.45
CA ASP A 75 -6.31 1.55 3.89
C ASP A 75 -7.49 2.44 4.32
N GLU A 76 -8.05 2.18 5.50
CA GLU A 76 -9.15 2.99 6.03
C GLU A 76 -8.66 4.42 6.33
N SER A 77 -9.44 5.41 5.93
CA SER A 77 -9.05 6.82 6.08
C SER A 77 -8.94 7.25 7.55
N SER A 78 -9.67 6.58 8.45
CA SER A 78 -9.74 6.86 9.89
C SER A 78 -8.41 6.64 10.62
N PHE A 79 -7.48 5.87 10.05
CA PHE A 79 -6.15 5.67 10.63
C PHE A 79 -5.19 6.84 10.39
N TYR A 80 -5.58 7.85 9.60
CA TYR A 80 -4.70 8.92 9.17
C TYR A 80 -5.28 10.28 9.51
N GLN A 81 -4.40 11.22 9.86
CA GLN A 81 -4.75 12.64 9.83
C GLN A 81 -4.57 13.14 8.39
N ILE A 82 -5.68 13.29 7.67
CA ILE A 82 -5.67 13.66 6.25
C ILE A 82 -5.88 15.17 6.09
N THR A 83 -4.91 15.84 5.48
CA THR A 83 -5.03 17.24 5.05
C THR A 83 -5.30 17.27 3.54
N PRO A 84 -6.48 17.76 3.08
CA PRO A 84 -6.79 17.86 1.66
C PRO A 84 -5.80 18.76 0.92
N MET A 85 -5.56 18.45 -0.35
CA MET A 85 -4.71 19.22 -1.24
C MET A 85 -5.40 19.48 -2.58
N THR A 86 -5.06 20.61 -3.20
CA THR A 86 -5.31 20.82 -4.63
C THR A 86 -4.34 19.99 -5.46
N MET A 87 -4.68 19.77 -6.73
CA MET A 87 -3.80 19.09 -7.68
C MET A 87 -2.44 19.84 -7.83
N LEU A 88 -2.45 21.17 -7.76
CA LEU A 88 -1.21 21.97 -7.79
C LEU A 88 -0.32 21.71 -6.57
N GLN A 89 -0.90 21.69 -5.36
CA GLN A 89 -0.18 21.36 -4.12
C GLN A 89 0.35 19.92 -4.15
N ALA A 90 -0.45 18.97 -4.64
CA ALA A 90 -0.05 17.59 -4.86
C ALA A 90 1.18 17.46 -5.79
N ARG A 91 1.20 18.19 -6.91
CA ARG A 91 2.37 18.24 -7.80
C ARG A 91 3.60 18.83 -7.10
N ALA A 92 3.43 19.93 -6.37
CA ALA A 92 4.54 20.56 -5.65
C ALA A 92 5.11 19.62 -4.57
N PHE A 93 4.25 18.90 -3.86
CA PHE A 93 4.65 17.88 -2.88
C PHE A 93 5.47 16.76 -3.52
N PHE A 94 5.05 16.28 -4.69
CA PHE A 94 5.74 15.19 -5.39
C PHE A 94 7.02 15.64 -6.12
N LYS A 95 7.11 16.91 -6.55
CA LYS A 95 8.23 17.46 -7.33
C LYS A 95 9.59 17.27 -6.68
N ASN A 96 9.64 17.31 -5.35
CA ASN A 96 10.89 17.24 -4.58
C ASN A 96 11.23 15.82 -4.11
N THR A 97 10.57 14.80 -4.66
CA THR A 97 10.81 13.40 -4.30
C THR A 97 12.08 12.83 -4.95
N PRO A 98 12.74 11.84 -4.34
CA PRO A 98 13.89 11.17 -4.93
C PRO A 98 13.62 10.64 -6.34
N TYR A 99 12.40 10.15 -6.58
CA TYR A 99 12.02 9.59 -7.87
C TYR A 99 11.96 10.67 -8.97
N GLN A 100 11.33 11.82 -8.70
CA GLN A 100 11.30 12.93 -9.66
C GLN A 100 12.72 13.43 -9.98
N ASN A 101 13.59 13.47 -8.97
CA ASN A 101 15.00 13.85 -9.18
C ASN A 101 15.75 12.82 -10.03
N ALA A 102 15.47 11.52 -9.85
CA ALA A 102 16.07 10.46 -10.65
C ALA A 102 15.62 10.54 -12.13
N LEU A 103 14.32 10.73 -12.38
CA LEU A 103 13.79 10.89 -13.73
C LEU A 103 14.38 12.13 -14.42
N ALA A 104 14.38 13.29 -13.75
CA ALA A 104 14.93 14.53 -14.31
C ALA A 104 16.44 14.46 -14.64
N LYS A 105 17.18 13.53 -14.02
CA LYS A 105 18.58 13.25 -14.37
C LYS A 105 18.72 12.29 -15.55
N ALA A 106 17.82 11.32 -15.68
CA ALA A 106 17.85 10.34 -16.77
C ALA A 106 17.37 10.93 -18.12
N GLU A 107 16.52 11.96 -18.06
CA GLU A 107 16.00 12.67 -19.24
C GLU A 107 16.95 13.76 -19.78
N LYS A 108 18.07 14.02 -19.08
CA LYS A 108 19.14 14.93 -19.52
C LYS A 108 20.27 14.15 -20.18
#